data_AF-A0A8F5GW57-F1
#
_entry.id   AF-A0A8F5GW57-F1
#
_cell.length_a   1.000
_cell.length_b   1.000
_cell.length_c   1.000
_cell.angle_alpha   90.00
_cell.angle_beta   90.00
_cell.angle_gamma   90.00
#
_symmetry.space_group_name_H-M   'P 1'
#
loop_
_entity.id
_entity.type
_entity.pdbx_description
1 polymer ?
#
loop_
_entity_poly.entity_id
_entity_poly.type
_entity_poly.pdbx_seq_one_letter_code
_entity_poly.pdbx_strand_id
1 'polypeptide(L)'
;MMGNTLQLIAVFLVLIYLFGQIISLSATSTTAYDEYVISIINTRNVPTPAPFDQLLNITVNEVNPSVWSTALSYKFLNMLFMQNGQKLYAWIQNYTQNYVLVWVKIPTGIPAESITQITLIFTSSVQYPYTGIAPELTIPYGEYDNGHNVFLFYNNFKSPLSLADFKVYNGTNPQLATVSFNDGFNLTAYATSTTNYYLLSSTVSFNEPIIAFAYISVNLFDATSNPIDVRTYYPMLTDNLTLPRSYYQNCIETPWADSVAVSINGDGIPPWAFFSTNDSGIPYQYNTYIQGSFTALWGVGYGYSTPVSYFYENSFNPAYTIDYSPRAYQSMRLVLGFAGAPTGSFSIKTYYVFVAPLPPNGVMPVFTVQPMTTTIQPAITTTVINQLPELFYFLVLAMLVVIAVLVFIIIKRRR
;
A
#
# COMPACT_ATOMS: atom_id res chain seq x y z
N MET A 1 -69.96 -19.89 -33.29
CA MET A 1 -68.95 -19.18 -34.12
C MET A 1 -67.94 -18.35 -33.31
N MET A 2 -68.23 -17.93 -32.08
CA MET A 2 -67.26 -17.18 -31.24
C MET A 2 -66.05 -18.00 -30.78
N GLY A 3 -66.20 -19.31 -30.53
CA GLY A 3 -65.13 -20.15 -29.96
C GLY A 3 -63.86 -20.26 -30.83
N ASN A 4 -64.01 -20.38 -32.15
CA ASN A 4 -62.85 -20.59 -33.04
C ASN A 4 -62.04 -19.30 -33.27
N THR A 5 -62.70 -18.13 -33.19
CA THR A 5 -62.03 -16.83 -33.34
C THR A 5 -61.19 -16.49 -32.12
N LEU A 6 -61.70 -16.80 -30.90
CA LEU A 6 -60.95 -16.62 -29.66
C LEU A 6 -59.73 -17.55 -29.58
N GLN A 7 -59.84 -18.79 -30.06
CA GLN A 7 -58.69 -19.71 -30.11
C GLN A 7 -57.59 -19.21 -31.06
N LEU A 8 -57.93 -18.66 -32.23
CA LEU A 8 -56.92 -18.11 -33.15
C LEU A 8 -56.20 -16.89 -32.59
N ILE A 9 -56.93 -15.99 -31.92
CA ILE A 9 -56.36 -14.80 -31.28
C ILE A 9 -55.42 -15.21 -30.13
N ALA A 10 -55.81 -16.20 -29.33
CA ALA A 10 -54.97 -16.71 -28.25
C ALA A 10 -53.66 -17.33 -28.77
N VAL A 11 -53.70 -18.11 -29.85
CA VAL A 11 -52.49 -18.68 -30.48
C VAL A 11 -51.57 -17.58 -31.02
N PHE A 12 -52.13 -16.54 -31.63
CA PHE A 12 -51.36 -15.42 -32.16
C PHE A 12 -50.68 -14.61 -31.05
N LEU A 13 -51.36 -14.37 -29.93
CA LEU A 13 -50.79 -13.66 -28.78
C LEU A 13 -49.70 -14.48 -28.08
N VAL A 14 -49.86 -15.81 -27.97
CA VAL A 14 -48.82 -16.71 -27.42
C VAL A 14 -47.57 -16.70 -28.32
N LEU A 15 -47.74 -16.69 -29.64
CA LEU A 15 -46.62 -16.59 -30.57
C LEU A 15 -45.87 -15.25 -30.45
N ILE A 16 -46.59 -14.13 -30.31
CA ILE A 16 -45.99 -12.80 -30.06
C ILE A 16 -45.22 -12.79 -28.73
N TYR A 17 -45.81 -13.36 -27.67
CA TYR A 17 -45.18 -13.43 -26.34
C TYR A 17 -43.89 -14.27 -26.37
N LEU A 18 -43.92 -15.43 -27.03
CA LEU A 18 -42.73 -16.28 -27.21
C LEU A 18 -41.66 -15.59 -28.07
N PHE A 19 -42.06 -14.82 -29.09
CA PHE A 19 -41.13 -14.02 -29.90
C PHE A 19 -40.46 -12.91 -29.07
N GLY A 20 -41.21 -12.26 -28.18
CA GLY A 20 -40.67 -11.29 -27.23
C GLY A 20 -39.63 -11.91 -26.28
N GLN A 21 -39.88 -13.13 -25.81
CA GLN A 21 -38.96 -13.89 -24.94
C GLN A 21 -37.64 -14.27 -25.63
N ILE A 22 -37.69 -14.58 -26.94
CA ILE A 22 -36.50 -14.92 -27.75
C ILE A 22 -35.63 -13.69 -28.00
N ILE A 23 -36.21 -12.48 -28.11
CA ILE A 23 -35.44 -11.22 -28.24
C ILE A 23 -34.79 -10.80 -26.90
N SER A 24 -35.32 -11.26 -25.76
CA SER A 24 -34.74 -11.01 -24.42
C SER A 24 -33.68 -12.02 -23.98
N LEU A 25 -33.26 -12.97 -24.83
CA LEU A 25 -32.19 -13.91 -24.48
C LEU A 25 -30.80 -13.27 -24.69
N SER A 26 -30.10 -13.12 -23.57
CA SER A 26 -28.65 -12.90 -23.44
C SER A 26 -28.05 -11.57 -23.90
N ALA A 27 -28.22 -10.55 -23.06
CA ALA A 27 -27.18 -9.55 -22.83
C ALA A 27 -26.92 -9.40 -21.32
N THR A 28 -26.60 -10.50 -20.63
CA THR A 28 -25.80 -10.39 -19.40
C THR A 28 -24.35 -10.18 -19.82
N SER A 29 -23.98 -8.94 -20.16
CA SER A 29 -22.58 -8.57 -20.25
C SER A 29 -22.04 -8.35 -18.83
N THR A 30 -21.78 -9.43 -18.10
CA THR A 30 -20.87 -9.36 -16.95
C THR A 30 -19.45 -9.38 -17.52
N THR A 31 -19.01 -8.23 -18.02
CA THR A 31 -17.59 -8.05 -18.32
C THR A 31 -16.87 -7.92 -16.98
N ALA A 32 -16.26 -9.01 -16.54
CA ALA A 32 -15.24 -8.93 -15.50
C ALA A 32 -14.13 -8.04 -16.06
N TYR A 33 -13.97 -6.85 -15.49
CA TYR A 33 -12.85 -5.98 -15.80
C TYR A 33 -11.68 -6.46 -14.95
N ASP A 34 -10.67 -7.02 -15.61
CA ASP A 34 -9.42 -7.38 -14.97
C ASP A 34 -8.41 -6.21 -15.04
N GLU A 35 -8.80 -5.08 -15.66
CA GLU A 35 -7.96 -3.89 -15.85
C GLU A 35 -8.65 -2.61 -15.35
N TYR A 36 -7.88 -1.79 -14.65
CA TYR A 36 -8.32 -0.55 -14.01
C TYR A 36 -7.30 0.56 -14.30
N VAL A 37 -7.78 1.77 -14.55
CA VAL A 37 -6.95 2.98 -14.59
C VAL A 37 -6.92 3.58 -13.20
N ILE A 38 -5.71 3.83 -12.70
CA ILE A 38 -5.48 4.60 -11.49
C ILE A 38 -4.96 5.97 -11.92
N SER A 39 -5.76 7.00 -11.64
CA SER A 39 -5.36 8.39 -11.86
C SER A 39 -4.81 8.95 -10.56
N ILE A 40 -3.54 9.32 -10.54
CA ILE A 40 -2.85 9.87 -9.36
C ILE A 40 -2.70 11.37 -9.57
N ILE A 41 -3.20 12.16 -8.62
CA ILE A 41 -3.41 13.60 -8.74
C ILE A 41 -2.51 14.30 -7.74
N ASN A 42 -1.51 15.02 -8.25
CA ASN A 42 -0.72 15.92 -7.44
C ASN A 42 -1.38 17.31 -7.45
N THR A 43 -2.02 17.67 -6.35
CA THR A 43 -2.67 18.98 -6.17
C THR A 43 -1.72 20.06 -5.65
N ARG A 44 -0.43 19.74 -5.50
CA ARG A 44 0.60 20.67 -5.00
C ARG A 44 1.31 21.37 -6.15
N ASN A 45 1.78 22.59 -5.89
CA ASN A 45 2.56 23.41 -6.82
C ASN A 45 4.05 22.99 -6.92
N VAL A 46 4.44 21.90 -6.26
CA VAL A 46 5.78 21.31 -6.30
C VAL A 46 5.67 19.88 -6.83
N PRO A 47 6.50 19.47 -7.81
CA PRO A 47 6.49 18.09 -8.31
C PRO A 47 6.99 17.11 -7.24
N THR A 48 6.59 15.85 -7.33
CA THR A 48 7.23 14.81 -6.53
C THR A 48 8.66 14.55 -7.04
N PRO A 49 9.57 14.02 -6.20
CA PRO A 49 10.84 13.48 -6.69
C PRO A 49 10.64 12.38 -7.75
N ALA A 50 11.68 12.12 -8.55
CA ALA A 50 11.71 11.03 -9.52
C ALA A 50 12.93 10.14 -9.21
N PRO A 51 12.75 8.83 -8.92
CA PRO A 51 11.48 8.12 -8.79
C PRO A 51 10.65 8.56 -7.58
N PHE A 52 9.36 8.20 -7.57
CA PHE A 52 8.43 8.42 -6.46
C PHE A 52 7.73 7.14 -6.05
N ASP A 53 7.60 6.89 -4.75
CA ASP A 53 6.90 5.72 -4.22
C ASP A 53 5.49 6.14 -3.78
N GLN A 54 4.48 5.79 -4.57
CA GLN A 54 3.08 6.12 -4.28
C GLN A 54 2.44 5.02 -3.43
N LEU A 55 1.90 5.39 -2.26
CA LEU A 55 1.02 4.49 -1.52
C LEU A 55 -0.41 4.57 -2.06
N LEU A 56 -1.01 3.41 -2.31
CA LEU A 56 -2.40 3.24 -2.73
C LEU A 56 -3.15 2.44 -1.67
N ASN A 57 -4.36 2.88 -1.33
CA ASN A 57 -5.30 2.17 -0.47
C ASN A 57 -6.53 1.73 -1.27
N ILE A 58 -6.40 0.63 -1.99
CA ILE A 58 -7.46 0.15 -2.88
C ILE A 58 -8.45 -0.65 -2.05
N THR A 59 -9.74 -0.36 -2.22
CA THR A 59 -10.84 -0.96 -1.48
C THR A 59 -11.67 -1.90 -2.35
N VAL A 60 -12.35 -2.84 -1.72
CA VAL A 60 -13.23 -3.81 -2.41
C VAL A 60 -14.33 -3.13 -3.25
N ASN A 61 -14.73 -1.90 -2.93
CA ASN A 61 -15.77 -1.17 -3.65
C ASN A 61 -15.27 -0.53 -4.96
N GLU A 62 -13.96 -0.44 -5.16
CA GLU A 62 -13.33 0.15 -6.34
C GLU A 62 -13.04 -0.88 -7.44
N VAL A 63 -13.14 -2.17 -7.10
CA VAL A 63 -12.80 -3.30 -7.96
C VAL A 63 -14.01 -4.23 -8.07
N ASN A 64 -14.15 -4.94 -9.19
CA ASN A 64 -15.20 -5.95 -9.33
C ASN A 64 -15.09 -7.01 -8.19
N PRO A 65 -16.19 -7.34 -7.49
CA PRO A 65 -16.16 -8.29 -6.37
C PRO A 65 -15.55 -9.66 -6.70
N SER A 66 -15.77 -10.19 -7.91
CA SER A 66 -15.20 -11.49 -8.30
C SER A 66 -13.68 -11.41 -8.48
N VAL A 67 -13.20 -10.31 -9.07
CA VAL A 67 -11.76 -10.04 -9.27
C VAL A 67 -11.09 -9.85 -7.91
N TRP A 68 -11.72 -9.10 -7.01
CA TRP A 68 -11.25 -8.89 -5.64
C TRP A 68 -11.13 -10.21 -4.88
N SER A 69 -12.14 -11.07 -4.95
CA SER A 69 -12.13 -12.38 -4.28
C SER A 69 -10.98 -13.26 -4.77
N THR A 70 -10.70 -13.26 -6.08
CA THR A 70 -9.56 -14.00 -6.63
C THR A 70 -8.25 -13.39 -6.15
N ALA A 71 -8.11 -12.07 -6.21
CA ALA A 71 -6.91 -11.36 -5.77
C ALA A 71 -6.60 -11.65 -4.29
N LEU A 72 -7.62 -11.59 -3.42
CA LEU A 72 -7.48 -11.90 -2.01
C LEU A 72 -6.97 -13.33 -1.78
N SER A 73 -7.44 -14.31 -2.56
CA SER A 73 -6.97 -15.71 -2.44
C SER A 73 -5.50 -15.88 -2.85
N TYR A 74 -4.99 -14.97 -3.69
CA TYR A 74 -3.57 -14.88 -4.06
C TYR A 74 -2.79 -13.87 -3.22
N LYS A 75 -3.34 -13.39 -2.10
CA LYS A 75 -2.73 -12.35 -1.25
C LYS A 75 -2.37 -11.08 -2.03
N PHE A 76 -3.16 -10.76 -3.06
CA PHE A 76 -2.97 -9.65 -3.98
C PHE A 76 -1.68 -9.69 -4.82
N LEU A 77 -0.90 -10.78 -4.76
CA LEU A 77 0.33 -10.92 -5.55
C LEU A 77 0.04 -10.91 -7.06
N ASN A 78 -1.16 -11.32 -7.49
CA ASN A 78 -1.59 -11.27 -8.88
C ASN A 78 -1.83 -9.85 -9.46
N MET A 79 -1.56 -8.77 -8.71
CA MET A 79 -1.62 -7.40 -9.21
C MET A 79 -0.40 -7.07 -10.08
N LEU A 80 -0.61 -6.38 -11.20
CA LEU A 80 0.43 -5.83 -12.06
C LEU A 80 0.15 -4.36 -12.32
N PHE A 81 1.12 -3.51 -12.01
CA PHE A 81 1.06 -2.10 -12.33
C PHE A 81 1.85 -1.81 -13.60
N MET A 82 1.29 -0.99 -14.48
CA MET A 82 1.97 -0.56 -15.70
C MET A 82 1.85 0.95 -15.93
N GLN A 83 2.88 1.54 -16.54
CA GLN A 83 2.87 2.91 -17.01
C GLN A 83 3.56 2.95 -18.37
N ASN A 84 2.89 3.48 -19.40
CA ASN A 84 3.44 3.57 -20.76
C ASN A 84 4.01 2.25 -21.29
N GLY A 85 3.34 1.12 -21.00
CA GLY A 85 3.77 -0.23 -21.40
C GLY A 85 4.91 -0.83 -20.58
N GLN A 86 5.47 -0.11 -19.60
CA GLN A 86 6.48 -0.63 -18.68
C GLN A 86 5.83 -1.16 -17.40
N LYS A 87 6.29 -2.33 -16.93
CA LYS A 87 5.88 -2.90 -15.64
C LYS A 87 6.52 -2.10 -14.51
N LEU A 88 5.72 -1.75 -13.51
CA LEU A 88 6.17 -1.06 -12.30
C LEU A 88 6.37 -2.05 -11.17
N TYR A 89 7.38 -1.79 -10.34
CA TYR A 89 7.53 -2.52 -9.08
C TYR A 89 6.54 -2.00 -8.04
N ALA A 90 5.94 -2.93 -7.32
CA ALA A 90 5.01 -2.67 -6.25
C ALA A 90 5.26 -3.59 -5.06
N TRP A 91 4.85 -3.15 -3.88
CA TRP A 91 5.04 -3.87 -2.62
C TRP A 91 3.83 -3.68 -1.70
N ILE A 92 3.17 -4.79 -1.39
CA ILE A 92 1.98 -4.82 -0.53
C ILE A 92 2.45 -4.69 0.92
N GLN A 93 2.08 -3.58 1.56
CA GLN A 93 2.40 -3.35 2.96
C GLN A 93 1.47 -4.12 3.89
N ASN A 94 0.17 -4.13 3.59
CA ASN A 94 -0.85 -4.80 4.39
C ASN A 94 -2.11 -5.03 3.56
N TYR A 95 -2.94 -5.98 3.94
CA TYR A 95 -4.25 -6.19 3.34
C TYR A 95 -5.24 -6.82 4.32
N THR A 96 -6.52 -6.60 4.06
CA THR A 96 -7.65 -7.26 4.72
C THR A 96 -8.64 -7.74 3.66
N GLN A 97 -9.79 -8.24 4.09
CA GLN A 97 -10.88 -8.57 3.17
C GLN A 97 -11.45 -7.33 2.45
N ASN A 98 -11.24 -6.13 3.00
CA ASN A 98 -11.88 -4.90 2.53
C ASN A 98 -10.95 -3.93 1.82
N TYR A 99 -9.63 -4.03 2.05
CA TYR A 99 -8.65 -3.14 1.45
C TYR A 99 -7.28 -3.81 1.25
N VAL A 100 -6.48 -3.24 0.36
CA VAL A 100 -5.05 -3.52 0.19
C VAL A 100 -4.26 -2.21 0.17
N LEU A 101 -3.25 -2.14 1.04
CA LEU A 101 -2.25 -1.06 1.06
C LEU A 101 -1.04 -1.49 0.25
N VAL A 102 -0.77 -0.80 -0.85
CA VAL A 102 0.28 -1.16 -1.80
C VAL A 102 1.08 0.06 -2.22
N TRP A 103 2.40 -0.06 -2.14
CA TRP A 103 3.34 0.92 -2.68
C TRP A 103 3.62 0.62 -4.14
N VAL A 104 3.68 1.65 -4.98
CA VAL A 104 4.01 1.54 -6.40
C VAL A 104 5.10 2.54 -6.75
N LYS A 105 6.20 2.05 -7.33
CA LYS A 105 7.31 2.90 -7.77
C LYS A 105 7.00 3.53 -9.13
N ILE A 106 6.88 4.86 -9.15
CA ILE A 106 6.65 5.68 -10.33
C ILE A 106 8.00 6.27 -10.77
N PRO A 107 8.60 5.80 -11.88
CA PRO A 107 9.96 6.20 -12.26
C PRO A 107 10.11 7.69 -12.56
N THR A 108 9.06 8.31 -13.10
CA THR A 108 9.07 9.70 -13.57
C THR A 108 8.56 10.71 -12.53
N GLY A 109 8.14 10.24 -11.35
CA GLY A 109 7.41 11.06 -10.39
C GLY A 109 6.07 11.57 -10.93
N ILE A 110 5.54 12.61 -10.30
CA ILE A 110 4.27 13.24 -10.63
C ILE A 110 4.50 14.75 -10.67
N PRO A 111 4.38 15.40 -11.85
CA PRO A 111 4.57 16.84 -11.98
C PRO A 111 3.64 17.64 -11.06
N ALA A 112 4.00 18.89 -10.78
CA ALA A 112 3.14 19.81 -10.03
C ALA A 112 1.80 20.00 -10.73
N GLU A 113 0.72 20.10 -9.95
CA GLU A 113 -0.65 20.40 -10.43
C GLU A 113 -1.08 19.52 -11.62
N SER A 114 -0.74 18.23 -11.58
CA SER A 114 -0.90 17.32 -12.70
C SER A 114 -1.51 15.97 -12.31
N ILE A 115 -1.86 15.19 -13.34
CA ILE A 115 -2.36 13.83 -13.20
C ILE A 115 -1.41 12.87 -13.92
N THR A 116 -0.96 11.85 -13.21
CA THR A 116 -0.23 10.71 -13.77
C THR A 116 -1.15 9.48 -13.75
N GLN A 117 -1.27 8.80 -14.89
CA GLN A 117 -2.05 7.57 -14.99
C GLN A 117 -1.15 6.34 -14.97
N ILE A 118 -1.58 5.33 -14.21
CA ILE A 118 -1.04 3.97 -14.26
C ILE A 118 -2.19 2.98 -14.46
N THR A 119 -1.90 1.82 -15.02
CA THR A 119 -2.86 0.73 -15.17
C THR A 119 -2.61 -0.32 -14.08
N LEU A 120 -3.66 -0.77 -13.41
CA LEU A 120 -3.67 -1.95 -12.56
C LEU A 120 -4.34 -3.10 -13.32
N ILE A 121 -3.65 -4.23 -13.42
CA ILE A 121 -4.13 -5.46 -14.03
C ILE A 121 -4.15 -6.55 -12.96
N PHE A 122 -5.28 -7.23 -12.78
CA PHE A 122 -5.37 -8.47 -12.01
C PHE A 122 -5.17 -9.65 -12.94
N THR A 123 -4.04 -10.33 -12.82
CA THR A 123 -3.75 -11.47 -13.70
C THR A 123 -4.38 -12.76 -13.18
N SER A 124 -4.55 -13.72 -14.09
CA SER A 124 -5.09 -15.05 -13.80
C SER A 124 -4.05 -15.99 -13.15
N SER A 125 -2.80 -15.57 -13.03
CA SER A 125 -1.72 -16.30 -12.37
C SER A 125 -1.32 -15.62 -11.06
N VAL A 126 -0.77 -16.39 -10.11
CA VAL A 126 -0.08 -15.81 -8.96
C VAL A 126 1.13 -15.03 -9.48
N GLN A 127 1.05 -13.70 -9.46
CA GLN A 127 2.07 -12.86 -10.08
C GLN A 127 3.16 -12.46 -9.07
N TYR A 128 4.39 -12.58 -9.52
CA TYR A 128 5.66 -12.18 -8.91
C TYR A 128 6.64 -12.13 -10.11
N PRO A 129 7.67 -11.27 -10.21
CA PRO A 129 8.35 -10.51 -9.15
C PRO A 129 8.00 -9.01 -9.07
N TYR A 130 7.09 -8.52 -9.91
CA TYR A 130 6.80 -7.08 -9.94
C TYR A 130 5.98 -6.61 -8.75
N THR A 131 5.13 -7.46 -8.20
CA THR A 131 4.42 -7.20 -6.94
C THR A 131 4.94 -8.17 -5.89
N GLY A 132 5.54 -7.62 -4.84
CA GLY A 132 5.90 -8.37 -3.65
C GLY A 132 5.05 -7.95 -2.46
N ILE A 133 5.37 -8.47 -1.30
CA ILE A 133 4.58 -8.29 -0.09
C ILE A 133 5.47 -8.22 1.15
N ALA A 134 5.00 -7.51 2.17
CA ALA A 134 5.65 -7.41 3.46
C ALA A 134 6.00 -8.80 4.03
N PRO A 135 7.21 -8.96 4.55
CA PRO A 135 7.80 -10.27 4.79
C PRO A 135 7.09 -11.08 5.87
N GLU A 136 6.43 -10.43 6.84
CA GLU A 136 5.64 -11.07 7.90
C GLU A 136 4.29 -11.62 7.43
N LEU A 137 3.84 -11.25 6.21
CA LEU A 137 2.57 -11.72 5.64
C LEU A 137 2.73 -13.03 4.86
N THR A 138 3.95 -13.57 4.79
CA THR A 138 4.28 -14.83 4.11
C THR A 138 4.90 -15.84 5.06
N ILE A 139 4.65 -17.12 4.79
CA ILE A 139 5.29 -18.24 5.47
C ILE A 139 5.81 -19.16 4.36
N PRO A 140 7.14 -19.30 4.19
CA PRO A 140 8.21 -18.73 5.02
C PRO A 140 8.32 -17.20 4.96
N TYR A 141 8.97 -16.62 5.97
CA TYR A 141 9.17 -15.18 6.10
C TYR A 141 9.92 -14.59 4.88
N GLY A 142 9.36 -13.54 4.29
CA GLY A 142 9.91 -12.86 3.12
C GLY A 142 10.07 -13.77 1.90
N GLU A 143 9.13 -14.69 1.64
CA GLU A 143 9.15 -15.57 0.47
C GLU A 143 8.95 -14.78 -0.84
N TYR A 144 8.03 -13.82 -0.83
CA TYR A 144 7.66 -13.00 -1.98
C TYR A 144 7.99 -11.51 -1.79
N ASP A 145 8.92 -11.21 -0.88
CA ASP A 145 9.28 -9.85 -0.56
C ASP A 145 10.25 -9.27 -1.61
N ASN A 146 9.83 -8.17 -2.25
CA ASN A 146 10.59 -7.46 -3.26
C ASN A 146 10.83 -5.99 -2.91
N GLY A 147 10.69 -5.59 -1.64
CA GLY A 147 10.71 -4.19 -1.22
C GLY A 147 11.95 -3.40 -1.68
N HIS A 148 13.10 -4.08 -1.84
CA HIS A 148 14.34 -3.50 -2.38
C HIS A 148 14.23 -2.98 -3.83
N ASN A 149 13.23 -3.41 -4.60
CA ASN A 149 12.97 -2.90 -5.95
C ASN A 149 12.09 -1.64 -5.94
N VAL A 150 11.31 -1.44 -4.88
CA VAL A 150 10.40 -0.30 -4.73
C VAL A 150 11.15 0.89 -4.13
N PHE A 151 11.65 0.72 -2.90
CA PHE A 151 12.15 1.83 -2.09
C PHE A 151 13.59 2.24 -2.40
N LEU A 152 13.99 3.44 -1.94
CA LEU A 152 15.38 3.94 -2.03
C LEU A 152 16.34 3.10 -1.18
N PHE A 153 15.83 2.58 -0.07
CA PHE A 153 16.49 1.62 0.80
C PHE A 153 15.44 0.69 1.37
N TYR A 154 15.78 -0.58 1.52
CA TYR A 154 14.90 -1.59 2.09
C TYR A 154 15.73 -2.67 2.76
N ASN A 155 15.32 -3.11 3.94
CA ASN A 155 15.91 -4.28 4.57
C ASN A 155 14.86 -4.98 5.45
N ASN A 156 14.71 -6.29 5.28
CA ASN A 156 13.76 -7.13 6.02
C ASN A 156 14.44 -8.03 7.08
N PHE A 157 15.76 -7.92 7.25
CA PHE A 157 16.51 -8.69 8.23
C PHE A 157 16.22 -10.21 8.23
N LYS A 158 15.93 -10.78 7.05
CA LYS A 158 15.66 -12.22 6.91
C LYS A 158 16.87 -13.09 7.30
N SER A 159 18.08 -12.53 7.25
CA SER A 159 19.32 -13.22 7.54
C SER A 159 20.36 -12.26 8.15
N PRO A 160 21.35 -12.75 8.92
CA PRO A 160 22.48 -11.93 9.36
C PRO A 160 23.24 -11.24 8.22
N LEU A 161 23.18 -11.77 6.99
CA LEU A 161 23.77 -11.14 5.80
C LEU A 161 23.16 -9.76 5.50
N SER A 162 21.93 -9.52 5.93
CA SER A 162 21.26 -8.21 5.83
C SER A 162 21.99 -7.10 6.59
N LEU A 163 22.91 -7.42 7.51
CA LEU A 163 23.73 -6.41 8.17
C LEU A 163 24.81 -5.80 7.27
N ALA A 164 25.06 -6.34 6.07
CA ALA A 164 26.00 -5.73 5.11
C ALA A 164 25.56 -4.31 4.69
N ASP A 165 24.27 -4.01 4.80
CA ASP A 165 23.70 -2.69 4.52
C ASP A 165 23.89 -1.68 5.66
N PHE A 166 24.47 -2.14 6.79
CA PHE A 166 24.65 -1.34 8.00
C PHE A 166 26.07 -1.38 8.53
N LYS A 167 26.54 -0.23 9.02
CA LYS A 167 27.64 -0.17 9.96
C LYS A 167 27.09 -0.39 11.38
N VAL A 168 27.65 -1.38 12.07
CA VAL A 168 27.28 -1.74 13.44
C VAL A 168 28.15 -0.96 14.43
N TYR A 169 27.53 -0.33 15.42
CA TYR A 169 28.19 0.33 16.53
C TYR A 169 27.73 -0.27 17.85
N ASN A 170 28.68 -0.84 18.61
CA ASN A 170 28.40 -1.48 19.89
C ASN A 170 29.17 -0.78 21.01
N GLY A 171 28.56 -0.71 22.18
CA GLY A 171 29.19 -0.21 23.39
C GLY A 171 30.29 -1.14 23.91
N THR A 172 30.99 -0.67 24.94
CA THR A 172 32.12 -1.39 25.56
C THR A 172 31.69 -2.65 26.32
N ASN A 173 30.39 -2.81 26.58
CA ASN A 173 29.81 -3.95 27.29
C ASN A 173 28.83 -4.73 26.39
N PRO A 174 29.34 -5.48 25.39
CA PRO A 174 28.49 -6.17 24.42
C PRO A 174 27.58 -7.23 25.05
N GLN A 175 27.89 -7.73 26.26
CA GLN A 175 27.02 -8.67 26.98
C GLN A 175 25.69 -8.05 27.43
N LEU A 176 25.60 -6.71 27.48
CA LEU A 176 24.41 -5.96 27.86
C LEU A 176 23.46 -5.73 26.67
N ALA A 177 23.81 -6.20 25.47
CA ALA A 177 22.94 -6.18 24.30
C ALA A 177 23.17 -7.43 23.42
N THR A 178 22.14 -8.25 23.21
CA THR A 178 22.21 -9.41 22.31
C THR A 178 21.39 -9.18 21.06
N VAL A 179 21.89 -9.68 19.92
CA VAL A 179 21.18 -9.66 18.65
C VAL A 179 20.93 -11.06 18.12
N SER A 180 19.77 -11.25 17.50
CA SER A 180 19.42 -12.50 16.81
C SER A 180 18.56 -12.22 15.57
N PHE A 181 18.56 -13.19 14.65
CA PHE A 181 17.77 -13.13 13.43
C PHE A 181 16.76 -14.27 13.47
N ASN A 182 15.47 -13.93 13.52
CA ASN A 182 14.37 -14.89 13.52
C ASN A 182 13.13 -14.19 12.97
N ASP A 183 12.94 -14.28 11.65
CA ASP A 183 11.90 -13.57 10.91
C ASP A 183 11.93 -12.06 11.20
N GLY A 184 13.11 -11.46 11.07
CA GLY A 184 13.43 -10.09 11.43
C GLY A 184 14.68 -9.99 12.33
N PHE A 185 15.06 -8.75 12.67
CA PHE A 185 16.18 -8.41 13.55
C PHE A 185 15.67 -8.20 14.98
N ASN A 186 16.16 -9.00 15.93
CA ASN A 186 15.82 -8.85 17.34
C ASN A 186 17.01 -8.26 18.10
N LEU A 187 16.79 -7.13 18.77
CA LEU A 187 17.74 -6.51 19.68
C LEU A 187 17.19 -6.60 21.10
N THR A 188 17.89 -7.31 21.97
CA THR A 188 17.56 -7.39 23.40
C THR A 188 18.60 -6.61 24.19
N ALA A 189 18.15 -5.64 24.97
CA ALA A 189 18.99 -4.90 25.92
C ALA A 189 18.65 -5.34 27.34
N TYR A 190 19.67 -5.48 28.18
CA TYR A 190 19.53 -5.92 29.58
C TYR A 190 19.68 -4.75 30.55
N ALA A 191 18.97 -4.84 31.68
CA ALA A 191 19.09 -3.86 32.75
C ALA A 191 20.54 -3.68 33.23
N THR A 192 20.97 -2.43 33.43
CA THR A 192 22.34 -2.05 33.79
C THR A 192 22.39 -0.64 34.38
N SER A 193 23.37 -0.37 35.25
CA SER A 193 23.73 0.98 35.70
C SER A 193 24.81 1.63 34.83
N THR A 194 25.33 0.91 33.84
CA THR A 194 26.40 1.38 32.93
C THR A 194 25.82 1.66 31.56
N THR A 195 26.14 2.83 31.00
CA THR A 195 25.72 3.17 29.63
C THR A 195 26.22 2.14 28.63
N ASN A 196 25.31 1.70 27.76
CA ASN A 196 25.57 0.82 26.64
C ASN A 196 24.83 1.33 25.40
N TYR A 197 25.23 0.84 24.23
CA TYR A 197 24.53 1.12 22.99
C TYR A 197 24.70 -0.02 21.99
N TYR A 198 23.71 -0.18 21.13
CA TYR A 198 23.79 -1.02 19.94
C TYR A 198 23.05 -0.29 18.83
N LEU A 199 23.75 0.08 17.76
CA LEU A 199 23.23 0.88 16.67
C LEU A 199 23.57 0.26 15.33
N LEU A 200 22.60 0.31 14.42
CA LEU A 200 22.78 0.06 13.01
C LEU A 200 22.66 1.41 12.29
N SER A 201 23.69 1.80 11.53
CA SER A 201 23.66 2.98 10.65
C SER A 201 23.76 2.51 9.22
N SER A 202 22.85 2.94 8.34
CA SER A 202 22.91 2.58 6.92
C SER A 202 24.27 2.95 6.32
N THR A 203 24.82 2.08 5.48
CA THR A 203 26.07 2.33 4.73
C THR A 203 25.86 3.32 3.60
N VAL A 204 24.61 3.43 3.13
CA VAL A 204 24.14 4.44 2.16
C VAL A 204 23.61 5.68 2.87
N SER A 205 23.66 6.81 2.18
CA SER A 205 23.08 8.08 2.59
C SER A 205 22.06 8.58 1.58
N PHE A 206 21.13 9.40 2.03
CA PHE A 206 19.97 9.84 1.26
C PHE A 206 19.91 11.36 1.22
N ASN A 207 19.52 11.92 0.09
CA ASN A 207 19.29 13.35 -0.05
C ASN A 207 17.82 13.65 0.17
N GLU A 208 17.53 14.69 0.94
CA GLU A 208 16.18 15.20 1.16
C GLU A 208 15.46 15.65 -0.13
N PRO A 209 14.12 15.56 -0.16
CA PRO A 209 13.24 15.25 0.96
C PRO A 209 12.91 13.75 1.02
N ILE A 210 13.03 13.15 2.21
CA ILE A 210 12.95 11.69 2.42
C ILE A 210 12.08 11.36 3.63
N ILE A 211 11.60 10.13 3.64
CA ILE A 211 10.89 9.56 4.77
C ILE A 211 11.42 8.16 5.05
N ALA A 212 11.67 7.85 6.31
CA ALA A 212 12.08 6.53 6.76
C ALA A 212 10.98 5.87 7.56
N PHE A 213 10.80 4.57 7.36
CA PHE A 213 9.85 3.74 8.09
C PHE A 213 10.53 2.54 8.75
N ALA A 214 10.01 2.14 9.91
CA ALA A 214 10.37 0.91 10.58
C ALA A 214 9.13 0.22 11.14
N TYR A 215 8.92 -1.05 10.77
CA TYR A 215 7.90 -1.89 11.40
C TYR A 215 8.54 -2.67 12.54
N ILE A 216 8.14 -2.32 13.77
CA ILE A 216 8.76 -2.85 14.98
C ILE A 216 7.73 -3.44 15.95
N SER A 217 8.18 -4.42 16.73
CA SER A 217 7.53 -4.89 17.94
C SER A 217 8.46 -4.66 19.12
N VAL A 218 7.99 -3.97 20.13
CA VAL A 218 8.73 -3.70 21.36
C VAL A 218 8.12 -4.51 22.48
N ASN A 219 8.94 -5.29 23.16
CA ASN A 219 8.55 -6.08 24.33
C ASN A 219 9.33 -5.62 25.54
N LEU A 220 8.61 -5.18 26.57
CA LEU A 220 9.19 -4.86 27.88
C LEU A 220 9.09 -6.13 28.74
N PHE A 221 10.23 -6.69 29.16
CA PHE A 221 10.25 -7.98 29.88
C PHE A 221 9.93 -7.77 31.36
N ASP A 222 8.77 -8.26 31.82
CA ASP A 222 8.40 -8.46 33.25
C ASP A 222 8.81 -7.32 34.20
N ALA A 223 8.94 -6.10 33.68
CA ALA A 223 9.49 -4.99 34.43
C ALA A 223 8.34 -4.44 35.27
N THR A 224 8.45 -4.54 36.59
CA THR A 224 7.51 -3.90 37.52
C THR A 224 7.50 -2.37 37.37
N SER A 225 8.48 -1.82 36.63
CA SER A 225 8.56 -0.45 36.13
C SER A 225 9.19 -0.44 34.74
N ASN A 226 8.62 0.33 33.80
CA ASN A 226 9.22 0.53 32.48
C ASN A 226 10.69 1.03 32.55
N PRO A 227 11.57 0.68 31.59
CA PRO A 227 12.99 1.02 31.66
C PRO A 227 13.23 2.55 31.58
N ILE A 228 13.85 3.12 32.61
CA ILE A 228 14.30 4.53 32.59
C ILE A 228 15.71 4.63 32.02
N ASP A 229 16.11 5.84 31.60
CA ASP A 229 17.42 6.16 31.04
C ASP A 229 17.79 5.40 29.76
N VAL A 230 16.79 5.04 28.96
CA VAL A 230 16.95 4.44 27.62
C VAL A 230 16.51 5.42 26.55
N ARG A 231 17.28 5.47 25.47
CA ARG A 231 16.91 6.13 24.24
C ARG A 231 16.90 5.10 23.12
N THR A 232 15.73 4.83 22.55
CA THR A 232 15.61 4.04 21.33
C THR A 232 15.50 4.96 20.12
N TYR A 233 15.92 4.49 18.94
CA TYR A 233 15.99 5.26 17.70
C TYR A 233 15.37 4.43 16.58
N TYR A 234 14.06 4.54 16.34
CA TYR A 234 13.35 3.67 15.38
C TYR A 234 12.19 4.36 14.65
N PRO A 235 12.34 4.74 13.36
CA PRO A 235 13.61 5.01 12.69
C PRO A 235 14.18 6.37 13.10
N MET A 236 15.51 6.52 12.97
CA MET A 236 16.17 7.82 13.01
C MET A 236 16.76 8.18 11.65
N LEU A 237 16.58 9.43 11.21
CA LEU A 237 17.34 10.03 10.12
C LEU A 237 18.34 11.01 10.72
N THR A 238 19.63 10.90 10.39
CA THR A 238 20.65 11.86 10.84
C THR A 238 21.78 12.06 9.85
N ASP A 239 22.29 13.29 9.74
CA ASP A 239 23.48 13.66 8.97
C ASP A 239 24.79 13.33 9.70
N ASN A 240 24.75 13.31 11.03
CA ASN A 240 25.93 13.18 11.87
C ASN A 240 25.65 12.34 13.12
N LEU A 241 26.07 11.07 13.06
CA LEU A 241 26.00 10.14 14.18
C LEU A 241 27.21 10.32 15.11
N THR A 242 26.97 10.71 16.37
CA THR A 242 28.01 10.72 17.41
C THR A 242 27.76 9.63 18.44
N LEU A 243 28.80 8.84 18.73
CA LEU A 243 28.65 7.75 19.70
C LEU A 243 28.73 8.27 21.14
N PRO A 244 27.94 7.72 22.07
CA PRO A 244 28.03 8.03 23.49
C PRO A 244 29.45 7.80 24.02
N ARG A 245 30.08 8.82 24.64
CA ARG A 245 31.43 8.72 25.21
C ARG A 245 31.45 8.55 26.74
N SER A 246 30.34 8.82 27.43
CA SER A 246 30.27 8.73 28.89
C SER A 246 28.82 8.60 29.38
N TYR A 247 28.65 8.22 30.65
CA TYR A 247 27.34 8.11 31.31
C TYR A 247 26.50 9.39 31.29
N TYR A 248 27.15 10.56 31.23
CA TYR A 248 26.48 11.86 31.16
C TYR A 248 26.22 12.33 29.72
N GLN A 249 26.71 11.59 28.71
CA GLN A 249 26.45 11.80 27.29
C GLN A 249 25.66 10.62 26.73
N ASN A 250 24.46 10.40 27.28
CA ASN A 250 23.54 9.36 26.81
C ASN A 250 22.89 9.69 25.45
N CYS A 251 23.13 10.89 24.91
CA CYS A 251 22.64 11.30 23.60
C CYS A 251 23.62 10.89 22.49
N ILE A 252 23.09 10.17 21.49
CA ILE A 252 23.77 9.93 20.21
C ILE A 252 23.74 11.19 19.33
N GLU A 253 22.84 12.11 19.69
CA GLU A 253 22.58 13.36 19.01
C GLU A 253 23.65 14.38 19.41
N THR A 254 24.32 14.98 18.43
CA THR A 254 25.05 16.22 18.71
C THR A 254 24.08 17.40 18.62
N PRO A 255 24.24 18.44 19.44
CA PRO A 255 23.46 19.68 19.29
C PRO A 255 23.60 20.34 17.91
N TRP A 256 24.55 19.87 17.10
CA TRP A 256 24.88 20.38 15.76
C TRP A 256 24.48 19.41 14.64
N ALA A 257 23.77 18.32 14.95
CA ALA A 257 23.29 17.34 13.98
C ALA A 257 21.82 17.59 13.66
N ASP A 258 21.48 17.47 12.38
CA ASP A 258 20.10 17.37 11.95
C ASP A 258 19.65 15.93 12.21
N SER A 259 18.70 15.76 13.13
CA SER A 259 18.22 14.43 13.49
C SER A 259 16.76 14.40 13.88
N VAL A 260 16.10 13.34 13.43
CA VAL A 260 14.70 13.05 13.70
C VAL A 260 14.60 11.62 14.12
N ALA A 261 14.06 11.35 15.30
CA ALA A 261 13.90 10.01 15.83
C ALA A 261 12.59 9.85 16.58
N VAL A 262 12.04 8.63 16.53
CA VAL A 262 11.06 8.16 17.51
C VAL A 262 11.82 7.42 18.60
N SER A 263 11.50 7.75 19.86
CA SER A 263 12.08 7.07 21.02
C SER A 263 11.00 6.56 21.98
N ILE A 264 11.35 5.49 22.67
CA ILE A 264 10.49 4.74 23.58
C ILE A 264 11.14 4.82 24.97
N ASN A 265 10.54 5.61 25.87
CA ASN A 265 10.98 5.72 27.26
C ASN A 265 10.15 4.84 28.18
N GLY A 266 10.70 4.58 29.38
CA GLY A 266 9.91 4.09 30.50
C GLY A 266 9.34 5.16 31.44
N ASP A 267 8.38 4.70 32.23
CA ASP A 267 7.60 5.37 33.28
C ASP A 267 8.37 6.42 34.08
N GLY A 268 7.74 7.58 34.22
CA GLY A 268 8.28 8.74 34.93
C GLY A 268 9.02 9.73 34.04
N ILE A 269 9.42 9.32 32.83
CA ILE A 269 9.90 10.21 31.78
C ILE A 269 8.85 10.19 30.66
N PRO A 270 8.27 11.33 30.27
CA PRO A 270 7.38 11.37 29.13
C PRO A 270 8.08 10.74 27.91
N PRO A 271 7.48 9.74 27.24
CA PRO A 271 8.00 9.20 25.98
C PRO A 271 8.07 10.32 24.95
N TRP A 272 8.99 10.23 23.98
CA TRP A 272 9.51 11.40 23.27
C TRP A 272 9.75 11.06 21.80
N ALA A 273 9.11 11.79 20.89
CA ALA A 273 9.64 11.99 19.55
C ALA A 273 10.62 13.16 19.62
N PHE A 274 11.83 12.91 19.14
CA PHE A 274 12.96 13.82 19.23
C PHE A 274 13.22 14.46 17.87
N PHE A 275 13.35 15.78 17.89
CA PHE A 275 13.77 16.58 16.76
C PHE A 275 14.89 17.51 17.22
N SER A 276 16.09 17.32 16.68
CA SER A 276 17.18 18.30 16.81
C SER A 276 17.42 18.91 15.45
N THR A 277 17.22 20.24 15.39
CA THR A 277 17.65 21.09 14.30
C THR A 277 18.77 21.99 14.81
N ASN A 278 19.81 22.16 14.00
CA ASN A 278 21.08 22.79 14.36
C ASN A 278 21.03 24.28 14.81
N ASP A 279 19.88 24.96 14.76
CA ASP A 279 19.79 26.41 14.99
C ASP A 279 19.29 26.85 16.38
N SER A 280 18.63 25.99 17.15
CA SER A 280 18.16 26.36 18.50
C SER A 280 19.01 25.75 19.62
N GLY A 281 19.72 24.65 19.36
CA GLY A 281 20.34 23.83 20.40
C GLY A 281 19.34 23.26 21.41
N ILE A 282 18.03 23.43 21.18
CA ILE A 282 16.94 22.98 22.04
C ILE A 282 16.17 21.93 21.26
N PRO A 283 16.27 20.65 21.64
CA PRO A 283 15.49 19.61 20.98
C PRO A 283 14.00 19.83 21.23
N TYR A 284 13.21 19.83 20.16
CA TYR A 284 11.75 19.79 20.29
C TYR A 284 11.36 18.36 20.67
N GLN A 285 10.62 18.25 21.79
CA GLN A 285 10.21 16.99 22.38
C GLN A 285 8.69 16.88 22.30
N TYR A 286 8.19 15.82 21.65
CA TYR A 286 6.76 15.52 21.63
C TYR A 286 6.46 14.25 22.39
N ASN A 287 5.43 14.31 23.23
CA ASN A 287 5.10 13.16 24.04
C ASN A 287 4.32 12.10 23.26
N THR A 288 4.99 11.02 22.85
CA THR A 288 4.34 9.84 22.29
C THR A 288 3.96 8.90 23.42
N TYR A 289 2.81 9.06 24.10
CA TYR A 289 2.41 8.20 25.24
C TYR A 289 2.36 6.70 24.88
N ILE A 290 3.51 6.04 24.85
CA ILE A 290 3.67 4.62 24.60
C ILE A 290 3.98 4.00 25.95
N GLN A 291 3.03 3.23 26.48
CA GLN A 291 3.22 2.41 27.67
C GLN A 291 3.03 0.95 27.30
N GLY A 292 3.94 0.10 27.77
CA GLY A 292 3.87 -1.34 27.56
C GLY A 292 4.40 -1.82 26.20
N SER A 293 4.24 -3.11 25.97
CA SER A 293 4.63 -3.77 24.73
C SER A 293 3.66 -3.42 23.60
N PHE A 294 4.18 -3.18 22.40
CA PHE A 294 3.38 -2.82 21.23
C PHE A 294 4.01 -3.34 19.94
N THR A 295 3.23 -3.34 18.86
CA THR A 295 3.71 -3.59 17.49
C THR A 295 3.09 -2.55 16.57
N ALA A 296 3.93 -1.79 15.87
CA ALA A 296 3.46 -0.69 15.02
C ALA A 296 4.48 -0.32 13.94
N LEU A 297 3.98 0.29 12.86
CA LEU A 297 4.78 0.93 11.82
C LEU A 297 4.99 2.40 12.20
N TRP A 298 6.25 2.80 12.31
CA TRP A 298 6.66 4.16 12.64
C TRP A 298 7.36 4.81 11.47
N GLY A 299 7.07 6.08 11.22
CA GLY A 299 7.70 6.85 10.15
C GLY A 299 8.19 8.22 10.61
N VAL A 300 9.34 8.65 10.08
CA VAL A 300 9.88 10.01 10.25
C VAL A 300 10.26 10.60 8.90
N GLY A 301 9.72 11.78 8.58
CA GLY A 301 9.99 12.51 7.34
C GLY A 301 10.87 13.73 7.55
N TYR A 302 11.86 13.95 6.68
CA TYR A 302 12.78 15.10 6.70
C TYR A 302 12.76 15.80 5.32
N GLY A 303 12.47 17.11 5.29
CA GLY A 303 12.26 17.86 4.05
C GLY A 303 12.66 19.34 4.09
N TYR A 304 12.61 19.99 2.92
CA TYR A 304 13.07 21.37 2.69
C TYR A 304 12.30 22.42 3.49
N SER A 305 12.98 23.15 4.38
CA SER A 305 12.52 24.42 4.99
C SER A 305 11.17 24.41 5.77
N THR A 306 10.46 23.28 5.82
CA THR A 306 9.27 22.92 6.63
C THR A 306 9.08 21.39 6.48
N PRO A 307 8.13 20.74 7.16
CA PRO A 307 8.17 20.34 8.54
C PRO A 307 8.54 18.87 8.76
N VAL A 308 9.16 18.59 9.91
CA VAL A 308 9.38 17.21 10.29
C VAL A 308 8.05 16.55 10.63
N SER A 309 7.79 15.41 10.00
CA SER A 309 6.51 14.73 10.05
C SER A 309 6.65 13.37 10.72
N TYR A 310 5.85 13.12 11.76
CA TYR A 310 5.69 11.78 12.33
C TYR A 310 4.48 11.09 11.73
N PHE A 311 4.64 9.79 11.46
CA PHE A 311 3.58 8.94 10.94
C PHE A 311 3.40 7.76 11.90
N TYR A 312 2.16 7.58 12.35
CA TYR A 312 1.75 6.51 13.24
C TYR A 312 0.59 5.75 12.58
N GLU A 313 0.62 4.42 12.66
CA GLU A 313 -0.44 3.51 12.24
C GLU A 313 -1.07 3.81 10.88
N ASN A 314 -0.43 3.35 9.80
CA ASN A 314 -0.94 3.34 8.41
C ASN A 314 -1.37 4.70 7.83
N SER A 315 -1.24 5.80 8.57
CA SER A 315 -1.65 7.12 8.14
C SER A 315 -0.44 7.94 7.66
N PHE A 316 -0.49 8.39 6.40
CA PHE A 316 0.44 9.36 5.81
C PHE A 316 0.03 10.81 6.10
N ASN A 317 -0.81 11.01 7.12
CA ASN A 317 -1.08 12.35 7.62
C ASN A 317 -0.02 12.67 8.66
N PRO A 318 0.80 13.71 8.44
CA PRO A 318 1.78 14.13 9.42
C PRO A 318 1.01 14.53 10.66
N ALA A 319 1.14 13.75 11.73
CA ALA A 319 0.39 14.05 12.94
C ALA A 319 1.07 15.15 13.77
N TYR A 320 2.27 15.56 13.37
CA TYR A 320 2.92 16.80 13.78
C TYR A 320 3.74 17.39 12.64
N THR A 321 3.92 18.72 12.66
CA THR A 321 4.64 19.50 11.66
C THR A 321 5.50 20.54 12.39
N ILE A 322 6.83 20.46 12.29
CA ILE A 322 7.76 21.45 12.86
C ILE A 322 8.22 22.42 11.79
N ASP A 323 7.76 23.66 11.85
CA ASP A 323 8.36 24.74 11.06
C ASP A 323 9.75 25.10 11.62
N TYR A 324 10.70 25.55 10.79
CA TYR A 324 12.11 25.85 11.13
C TYR A 324 13.10 24.68 11.08
N SER A 325 13.25 24.02 9.92
CA SER A 325 14.50 23.30 9.60
C SER A 325 15.46 24.22 8.85
N PRO A 326 16.58 24.63 9.45
CA PRO A 326 17.46 25.68 8.92
C PRO A 326 18.42 25.22 7.82
N ARG A 327 18.55 23.92 7.57
CA ARG A 327 19.49 23.42 6.56
C ARG A 327 18.82 22.50 5.57
N ALA A 328 18.76 23.00 4.35
CA ALA A 328 18.60 22.20 3.17
C ALA A 328 19.95 21.56 2.77
N TYR A 329 19.91 20.37 2.15
CA TYR A 329 20.98 19.69 1.40
C TYR A 329 22.01 18.85 2.18
N GLN A 330 21.66 18.28 3.33
CA GLN A 330 22.54 17.29 3.99
C GLN A 330 22.18 15.85 3.63
N SER A 331 23.20 15.00 3.44
CA SER A 331 23.00 13.58 3.22
C SER A 331 22.72 12.87 4.55
N MET A 332 21.51 12.33 4.69
CA MET A 332 21.03 11.67 5.91
C MET A 332 21.31 10.16 5.87
N ARG A 333 21.51 9.54 7.02
CA ARG A 333 21.58 8.09 7.20
C ARG A 333 20.42 7.59 8.04
N LEU A 334 19.95 6.38 7.72
CA LEU A 334 19.00 5.66 8.54
C LEU A 334 19.74 5.03 9.72
N VAL A 335 19.24 5.25 10.94
CA VAL A 335 19.79 4.68 12.16
C VAL A 335 18.71 3.97 12.95
N LEU A 336 19.06 2.78 13.45
CA LEU A 336 18.20 1.92 14.26
C LEU A 336 18.96 1.50 15.53
N GLY A 337 18.31 1.43 16.68
CA GLY A 337 18.92 0.83 17.87
C GLY A 337 18.61 1.56 19.18
N PHE A 338 19.51 1.42 20.16
CA PHE A 338 19.38 2.10 21.44
C PHE A 338 20.71 2.62 21.97
N ALA A 339 20.64 3.60 22.86
CA ALA A 339 21.72 4.01 23.76
C ALA A 339 21.15 4.39 25.13
N GLY A 340 21.89 4.10 26.20
CA GLY A 340 21.51 4.48 27.55
C GLY A 340 21.91 3.42 28.59
N ALA A 341 21.40 3.58 29.80
CA ALA A 341 21.60 2.66 30.92
C ALA A 341 20.24 2.12 31.38
N PRO A 342 19.61 1.21 30.62
CA PRO A 342 18.27 0.69 30.94
C PRO A 342 18.20 0.18 32.37
N THR A 343 17.22 0.63 33.14
CA THR A 343 16.93 0.01 34.45
C THR A 343 16.12 -1.28 34.35
N GLY A 344 15.52 -1.53 33.18
CA GLY A 344 14.76 -2.73 32.86
C GLY A 344 15.19 -3.33 31.53
N SER A 345 15.06 -4.65 31.40
CA SER A 345 15.35 -5.33 30.14
C SER A 345 14.21 -5.11 29.14
N PHE A 346 14.55 -4.94 27.87
CA PHE A 346 13.57 -4.83 26.78
C PHE A 346 14.10 -5.49 25.51
N SER A 347 13.20 -5.80 24.58
CA SER A 347 13.58 -6.21 23.23
C SER A 347 12.82 -5.44 22.17
N ILE A 348 13.48 -5.21 21.05
CA ILE A 348 12.92 -4.58 19.86
C ILE A 348 13.14 -5.56 18.70
N LYS A 349 12.04 -6.13 18.21
CA LYS A 349 12.01 -6.87 16.95
C LYS A 349 11.71 -5.90 15.82
N THR A 350 12.62 -5.79 14.86
CA THR A 350 12.43 -5.04 13.62
C THR A 350 12.12 -6.03 12.51
N TYR A 351 10.91 -5.95 11.95
CA TYR A 351 10.52 -6.79 10.82
C TYR A 351 11.16 -6.25 9.55
N TYR A 352 10.92 -4.99 9.21
CA TYR A 352 11.56 -4.36 8.06
C TYR A 352 11.72 -2.86 8.27
N VAL A 353 12.60 -2.27 7.46
CA VAL A 353 12.77 -0.83 7.33
C VAL A 353 12.82 -0.45 5.87
N PHE A 354 12.38 0.77 5.57
CA PHE A 354 12.53 1.32 4.24
C PHE A 354 12.66 2.85 4.25
N VAL A 355 13.26 3.38 3.19
CA VAL A 355 13.35 4.82 2.93
C VAL A 355 12.71 5.12 1.58
N ALA A 356 11.79 6.08 1.57
CA ALA A 356 11.09 6.54 0.38
C ALA A 356 11.26 8.07 0.20
N PRO A 357 11.01 8.62 -0.99
CA PRO A 357 10.91 10.07 -1.17
C PRO A 357 9.74 10.65 -0.36
N LEU A 358 9.96 11.77 0.33
CA LEU A 358 8.88 12.45 1.05
C LEU A 358 7.90 13.09 0.04
N PRO A 359 6.58 12.99 0.26
CA PRO A 359 5.61 13.67 -0.59
C PRO A 359 5.75 15.20 -0.55
N PRO A 360 5.37 15.92 -1.63
CA PRO A 360 5.38 17.38 -1.66
C PRO A 360 4.57 17.98 -0.49
N ASN A 361 5.20 18.87 0.28
CA ASN A 361 4.62 19.50 1.48
C ASN A 361 4.05 18.49 2.48
N GLY A 362 4.62 17.28 2.56
CA GLY A 362 4.19 16.24 3.50
C GLY A 362 2.84 15.60 3.17
N VAL A 363 2.27 15.83 1.98
CA VAL A 363 0.97 15.26 1.58
C VAL A 363 1.10 14.34 0.37
N MET A 364 0.74 13.08 0.57
CA MET A 364 0.70 12.07 -0.48
C MET A 364 -0.29 12.50 -1.59
N PRO A 365 0.08 12.41 -2.89
CA PRO A 365 -0.87 12.58 -3.98
C PRO A 365 -2.07 11.64 -3.82
N VAL A 366 -3.26 12.16 -4.11
CA VAL A 366 -4.51 11.39 -4.02
C VAL A 366 -4.70 10.57 -5.30
N PHE A 367 -5.56 9.56 -5.27
CA PHE A 367 -5.83 8.75 -6.45
C PHE A 367 -7.30 8.40 -6.58
N THR A 368 -7.68 7.98 -7.79
CA THR A 368 -8.98 7.37 -8.08
C THR A 368 -8.80 6.13 -8.94
N VAL A 369 -9.58 5.09 -8.69
CA VAL A 369 -9.58 3.85 -9.47
C VAL A 369 -10.84 3.78 -10.33
N GLN A 370 -10.69 3.46 -11.62
CA GLN A 370 -11.81 3.30 -12.55
C GLN A 370 -11.61 2.07 -13.43
N PRO A 371 -12.64 1.25 -13.69
CA PRO A 371 -12.52 0.13 -14.63
C PRO A 371 -12.20 0.67 -16.03
N MET A 372 -11.31 0.00 -16.76
CA MET A 372 -11.12 0.33 -18.17
C MET A 372 -12.38 -0.01 -18.95
N THR A 373 -12.99 1.00 -19.55
CA THR A 373 -14.10 0.77 -20.49
C THR A 373 -13.53 0.19 -21.77
N THR A 374 -13.53 -1.14 -21.87
CA THR A 374 -13.49 -1.78 -23.17
C THR A 374 -14.80 -1.43 -23.86
N THR A 375 -14.76 -0.56 -24.87
CA THR A 375 -15.83 -0.50 -25.87
C THR A 375 -15.85 -1.87 -26.54
N ILE A 376 -16.61 -2.80 -25.97
CA ILE A 376 -17.03 -3.99 -26.68
C ILE A 376 -18.01 -3.46 -27.71
N GLN A 377 -17.50 -3.18 -28.91
CA GLN A 377 -18.36 -3.15 -30.07
C GLN A 377 -19.04 -4.52 -30.08
N PRO A 378 -20.37 -4.61 -29.88
CA PRO A 378 -21.03 -5.89 -29.79
C PRO A 378 -20.65 -6.65 -31.06
N ALA A 379 -19.95 -7.78 -30.88
CA ALA A 379 -19.76 -8.70 -31.96
C ALA A 379 -21.18 -9.10 -32.36
N ILE A 380 -21.66 -8.51 -33.45
CA ILE A 380 -22.88 -8.97 -34.10
C ILE A 380 -22.54 -10.39 -34.53
N THR A 381 -22.89 -11.37 -33.70
CA THR A 381 -22.76 -12.76 -34.04
C THR A 381 -23.62 -12.97 -35.27
N THR A 382 -22.95 -13.20 -36.40
CA THR A 382 -23.56 -13.41 -37.72
C THR A 382 -24.55 -14.58 -37.73
N THR A 383 -24.61 -15.38 -36.68
CA THR A 383 -25.66 -16.39 -36.45
C THR A 383 -27.06 -15.78 -36.32
N VAL A 384 -27.25 -14.60 -35.71
CA VAL A 384 -28.59 -13.96 -35.66
C VAL A 384 -28.99 -13.43 -37.04
N ILE A 385 -28.03 -12.91 -37.82
CA ILE A 385 -28.29 -12.43 -39.18
C ILE A 385 -28.60 -13.59 -40.14
N ASN A 386 -27.95 -14.73 -39.98
CA ASN A 386 -28.18 -15.88 -40.86
C ASN A 386 -29.49 -16.62 -40.58
N GLN A 387 -30.15 -16.39 -39.43
CA GLN A 387 -31.49 -16.94 -39.14
C GLN A 387 -32.64 -15.96 -39.41
N LEU A 388 -32.35 -14.67 -39.63
CA LEU A 388 -33.37 -13.69 -40.04
C LEU A 388 -34.14 -14.09 -41.30
N PRO A 389 -33.53 -14.65 -42.37
CA PRO A 389 -34.26 -15.08 -43.56
C PRO A 389 -35.23 -16.23 -43.29
N GLU A 390 -34.83 -17.22 -42.48
CA GLU A 390 -35.70 -18.35 -42.13
C GLU A 390 -36.85 -17.91 -41.22
N LEU A 391 -36.56 -17.09 -40.21
CA LEU A 391 -37.59 -16.51 -39.33
C LEU A 391 -38.58 -15.63 -40.10
N PHE A 392 -38.10 -14.86 -41.07
CA PHE A 392 -38.95 -14.07 -41.97
C PHE A 392 -39.83 -14.99 -42.85
N TYR A 393 -39.28 -16.09 -43.36
CA TYR A 393 -40.03 -17.08 -44.12
C TYR A 393 -41.14 -17.73 -43.29
N PHE A 394 -40.86 -18.12 -42.04
CA PHE A 394 -41.87 -18.66 -41.14
C PHE A 394 -42.97 -17.65 -40.82
N LEU A 395 -42.62 -16.37 -40.64
CA LEU A 395 -43.59 -15.31 -40.36
C LEU A 395 -44.52 -15.06 -41.56
N VAL A 396 -43.96 -14.99 -42.77
CA VAL A 396 -44.73 -14.84 -44.02
C VAL A 396 -45.63 -16.04 -44.26
N LEU A 397 -45.12 -17.27 -44.04
CA LEU A 397 -45.91 -18.48 -44.19
C LEU A 397 -47.06 -18.54 -43.17
N ALA A 398 -46.81 -18.18 -41.92
CA ALA A 398 -47.84 -18.11 -40.89
C ALA A 398 -48.92 -17.06 -41.24
N MET A 399 -48.54 -15.88 -41.72
CA MET A 399 -49.50 -14.86 -42.17
C MET A 399 -50.34 -15.35 -43.36
N LEU A 400 -49.73 -16.02 -44.34
CA LEU A 400 -50.43 -16.58 -45.49
C LEU A 400 -51.45 -17.66 -45.07
N VAL A 401 -51.10 -18.52 -44.11
CA VAL A 401 -52.02 -19.53 -43.56
C VAL A 401 -53.20 -18.85 -42.86
N VAL A 402 -52.94 -17.82 -42.04
CA VAL A 402 -54.02 -17.06 -41.36
C VAL A 402 -54.95 -16.38 -42.39
N ILE A 403 -54.39 -15.76 -43.42
CA ILE A 403 -55.17 -15.13 -44.50
C ILE A 403 -56.00 -16.17 -45.25
N ALA A 404 -55.42 -17.32 -45.61
CA ALA A 404 -56.13 -18.39 -46.32
C ALA A 404 -57.30 -18.94 -45.49
N VAL A 405 -57.11 -19.13 -44.18
CA VAL A 405 -58.17 -19.56 -43.25
C VAL A 405 -59.27 -18.50 -43.16
N LEU A 406 -58.92 -17.21 -43.04
CA LEU A 406 -59.88 -16.11 -43.03
C LEU A 406 -60.70 -16.05 -44.32
N VAL A 407 -60.05 -16.15 -45.48
CA VAL A 407 -60.70 -16.16 -46.79
C VAL A 407 -61.64 -17.36 -46.93
N PHE A 408 -61.21 -18.56 -46.51
CA PHE A 408 -62.06 -19.75 -46.52
C PHE A 408 -63.30 -19.58 -45.62
N ILE A 409 -63.14 -19.00 -44.43
CA ILE A 409 -64.27 -18.70 -43.54
C ILE A 409 -65.23 -17.69 -44.19
N ILE A 410 -64.72 -16.65 -44.86
CA ILE A 410 -65.54 -15.64 -45.55
C ILE A 410 -66.29 -16.25 -46.73
N ILE A 411 -65.64 -17.07 -47.55
CA ILE A 411 -66.27 -17.73 -48.71
C ILE A 411 -67.36 -18.69 -48.25
N LYS A 412 -67.10 -19.48 -47.20
CA LYS A 412 -68.09 -20.41 -46.62
C LYS A 412 -69.28 -19.70 -45.95
N ARG A 413 -69.17 -18.40 -45.63
CA ARG A 413 -70.29 -17.59 -45.13
C ARG A 413 -71.13 -16.93 -46.22
N ARG A 414 -70.60 -16.83 -47.45
CA ARG A 414 -71.31 -16.24 -48.61
C ARG A 414 -72.06 -17.29 -49.46
N ARG A 415 -71.80 -18.57 -49.22
CA ARG A 415 -72.65 -19.68 -49.61
C ARG A 415 -73.48 -20.09 -48.41
#